data_AF-A0A968P673-F1
#
_entry.id   AF-A0A968P673-F1
#
_cell.length_a   1.000
_cell.length_b   1.000
_cell.length_c   1.000
_cell.angle_alpha   90.00
_cell.angle_beta   90.00
_cell.angle_gamma   90.00
#
_symmetry.space_group_name_H-M   'P 1'
#
loop_
_entity.id
_entity.type
_entity.pdbx_description
1 polymer ?
#
loop_
_entity_poly.entity_id
_entity_poly.type
_entity_poly.pdbx_seq_one_letter_code
_entity_poly.pdbx_strand_id
1 'polypeptide(L)'
;MKVPKGASQLDLTVFAPGFLLTRMRVAFAPSQPLTIPLEQEGGGTVELVIERPIDPFNSDEPWPFLAQDGGVEHDLGTLQDWASMNGSRLETGVLRVPGMPAGNYSLCVRVRGKEGTAAPGVPPKCSAGFLTPAGSLRLDLGSASSSE
;
A
#
# COMPACT_ATOMS: atom_id res chain seq x y z
N MET A 1 2.15 19.76 13.66
CA MET A 1 1.87 18.38 14.12
C MET A 1 2.39 18.26 15.55
N LYS A 2 1.58 17.79 16.51
CA LYS A 2 2.06 17.48 17.87
C LYS A 2 2.29 15.98 17.94
N VAL A 3 3.53 15.55 18.21
CA VAL A 3 3.87 14.14 18.38
C VAL A 3 3.56 13.74 19.83
N PRO A 4 2.92 12.58 20.08
CA PRO A 4 2.64 12.11 21.44
C PRO A 4 3.90 12.01 22.31
N LYS A 5 3.75 12.30 23.60
CA LYS A 5 4.85 12.16 24.56
C LYS A 5 5.26 10.69 24.64
N GLY A 6 6.56 10.43 24.42
CA GLY A 6 7.14 9.08 24.47
C GLY A 6 7.19 8.34 23.13
N ALA A 7 6.72 8.93 22.03
CA ALA A 7 6.96 8.35 20.71
C ALA A 7 8.47 8.35 20.41
N SER A 8 9.01 7.18 20.07
CA SER A 8 10.42 7.00 19.68
C SER A 8 10.57 6.74 18.18
N GLN A 9 9.48 6.49 17.48
CA GLN A 9 9.45 6.17 16.06
C GLN A 9 8.27 6.87 15.37
N LEU A 10 8.44 7.16 14.08
CA LEU A 10 7.40 7.62 13.19
C LEU A 10 7.33 6.70 11.98
N ASP A 11 6.13 6.29 11.61
CA ASP A 11 5.86 5.74 10.29
C ASP A 11 5.47 6.90 9.38
N LEU A 12 6.27 7.13 8.34
CA LEU A 12 6.09 8.22 7.40
C LEU A 12 5.78 7.67 6.03
N THR A 13 4.76 8.24 5.40
CA THR A 13 4.51 8.10 3.96
C THR A 13 4.76 9.46 3.32
N VAL A 14 5.62 9.49 2.31
CA VAL A 14 6.05 10.73 1.68
C VAL A 14 5.54 10.76 0.25
N PHE A 15 4.70 11.76 -0.04
CA PHE A 15 4.17 12.01 -1.37
C PHE A 15 4.92 13.20 -1.96
N ALA A 16 5.91 12.93 -2.82
CA ALA A 16 6.69 13.95 -3.49
C ALA A 16 6.54 13.78 -5.01
N PRO A 17 5.77 14.65 -5.70
CA PRO A 17 5.60 14.55 -7.15
C PRO A 17 6.95 14.51 -7.89
N GLY A 18 7.09 13.58 -8.83
CA GLY A 18 8.35 13.33 -9.55
C GLY A 18 9.35 12.43 -8.82
N PHE A 19 9.01 11.92 -7.64
CA PHE A 19 9.79 10.94 -6.88
C PHE A 19 8.98 9.66 -6.68
N LEU A 20 9.64 8.61 -6.18
CA LEU A 20 8.99 7.37 -5.80
C LEU A 20 8.12 7.54 -4.55
N LEU A 21 7.06 6.74 -4.45
CA LEU A 21 6.29 6.62 -3.22
C LEU A 21 7.17 5.96 -2.17
N THR A 22 7.49 6.71 -1.13
CA THR A 22 8.36 6.22 -0.05
C THR A 22 7.57 6.11 1.23
N ARG A 23 7.59 4.91 1.83
CA ARG A 23 7.14 4.70 3.21
C ARG A 23 8.30 4.17 4.03
N MET A 24 8.55 4.80 5.18
CA MET A 24 9.71 4.51 6.02
C MET A 24 9.36 4.63 7.50
N ARG A 25 10.06 3.85 8.32
CA ARG A 25 10.04 3.99 9.78
C ARG A 25 11.31 4.71 10.21
N VAL A 26 11.16 5.85 10.86
CA VAL A 26 12.29 6.68 11.31
C VAL A 26 12.29 6.84 12.81
N ALA A 27 13.47 6.89 13.41
CA ALA A 27 13.60 7.24 14.82
C ALA A 27 13.23 8.72 15.02
N PHE A 28 12.46 9.01 16.07
CA PHE A 28 12.04 10.36 16.40
C PHE A 28 12.90 10.93 17.53
N ALA A 29 13.57 12.05 17.24
CA ALA A 29 14.27 12.85 18.22
C ALA A 29 13.77 14.31 18.12
N PRO A 30 13.06 14.85 19.14
CA PRO A 30 12.35 16.14 19.07
C PRO A 30 13.20 17.37 18.67
N SER A 31 14.53 17.26 18.71
CA SER A 31 15.46 18.37 18.45
C SER A 31 16.44 18.08 17.30
N GLN A 32 16.30 16.94 16.62
CA GLN A 32 17.15 16.62 15.47
C GLN A 32 16.35 16.81 14.18
N PRO A 33 16.92 17.47 13.17
CA PRO A 33 16.34 17.49 11.83
C PRO A 33 16.19 16.06 11.32
N LEU A 34 15.04 15.78 10.70
CA LEU A 34 14.82 14.53 9.98
C LEU A 34 15.22 14.71 8.52
N THR A 35 16.18 13.90 8.06
CA THR A 35 16.54 13.80 6.64
C THR A 35 15.78 12.64 6.02
N ILE A 36 15.01 12.93 4.97
CA ILE A 36 14.21 11.94 4.24
C ILE A 36 14.89 11.72 2.87
N PRO A 37 15.51 10.57 2.63
CA PRO A 37 16.01 10.24 1.30
C PRO A 37 14.83 10.03 0.34
N LEU A 38 14.91 10.65 -0.83
CA LEU A 38 13.92 10.49 -1.90
C LEU A 38 14.63 10.01 -3.16
N GLU A 39 14.07 9.00 -3.80
CA GLU A 39 14.55 8.45 -5.05
C GLU A 39 13.65 8.95 -6.20
N GLN A 40 14.25 9.29 -7.34
CA GLN A 40 13.52 9.76 -8.53
C GLN A 40 13.43 8.69 -9.61
N GLU A 41 14.45 7.85 -9.73
CA GLU A 41 14.62 6.92 -10.84
C GLU A 41 14.33 5.48 -10.43
N GLY A 42 14.14 4.60 -11.41
CA GLY A 42 14.00 3.16 -11.17
C GLY A 42 12.63 2.72 -10.65
N GLY A 43 11.66 3.63 -10.51
CA GLY A 43 10.29 3.28 -10.19
C GLY A 43 9.56 2.54 -11.31
N GLY A 44 8.59 1.71 -10.96
CA GLY A 44 7.68 1.07 -11.90
C GLY A 44 6.21 1.43 -11.61
N THR A 45 5.29 0.76 -12.31
CA THR A 45 3.84 0.90 -12.09
C THR A 45 3.26 -0.39 -11.53
N VAL A 46 2.53 -0.29 -10.42
CA VAL A 46 1.74 -1.41 -9.90
C VAL A 46 0.28 -1.23 -10.34
N GLU A 47 -0.28 -2.23 -11.02
CA GLU A 47 -1.71 -2.30 -11.35
C GLU A 47 -2.41 -3.21 -10.34
N LEU A 48 -3.33 -2.64 -9.56
CA LEU A 48 -4.15 -3.38 -8.60
C LEU A 48 -5.52 -3.65 -9.20
N VAL A 49 -5.89 -4.91 -9.30
CA VAL A 49 -7.22 -5.34 -9.74
C VAL A 49 -8.09 -5.61 -8.52
N ILE A 50 -9.16 -4.84 -8.42
CA ILE A 50 -10.09 -4.76 -7.30
C ILE A 50 -11.49 -4.84 -7.91
N GLU A 51 -11.99 -6.06 -8.07
CA GLU A 51 -13.24 -6.35 -8.79
C GLU A 51 -14.49 -5.76 -8.11
N ARG A 52 -14.44 -5.48 -6.81
CA ARG A 52 -15.58 -4.97 -6.04
C ARG A 52 -15.34 -3.54 -5.55
N PRO A 53 -16.33 -2.65 -5.63
CA PRO A 53 -16.29 -1.40 -4.88
C PRO A 53 -16.09 -1.73 -3.41
N ILE A 54 -15.18 -1.01 -2.76
CA ILE A 54 -14.94 -1.13 -1.33
C ILE A 54 -15.68 0.03 -0.68
N ASP A 55 -16.55 -0.26 0.29
CA ASP A 55 -17.15 0.78 1.11
C ASP A 55 -16.16 1.20 2.21
N PRO A 56 -15.60 2.42 2.16
CA PRO A 56 -14.68 2.91 3.19
C PRO A 56 -15.29 3.02 4.59
N PHE A 57 -16.61 3.01 4.69
CA PHE A 57 -17.34 3.16 5.96
C PHE A 57 -17.80 1.82 6.53
N ASN A 58 -17.70 0.72 5.78
CA ASN A 58 -18.06 -0.61 6.25
C ASN A 58 -16.84 -1.32 6.85
N SER A 59 -16.75 -1.37 8.18
CA SER A 59 -15.65 -2.06 8.86
C SER A 59 -15.65 -3.56 8.63
N ASP A 60 -16.79 -4.16 8.30
CA ASP A 60 -16.92 -5.61 8.11
C ASP A 60 -16.51 -6.05 6.69
N GLU A 61 -16.24 -5.11 5.79
CA GLU A 61 -15.79 -5.41 4.44
C GLU A 61 -14.29 -5.74 4.37
N PRO A 62 -13.89 -6.71 3.52
CA PRO A 62 -12.49 -6.97 3.24
C PRO A 62 -11.80 -5.72 2.67
N TRP A 63 -10.81 -5.24 3.39
CA TRP A 63 -9.96 -4.11 3.04
C TRP A 63 -8.70 -4.62 2.33
N PRO A 64 -8.48 -4.29 1.04
CA PRO A 64 -7.23 -4.60 0.39
C PRO A 64 -6.10 -3.70 0.91
N PHE A 65 -4.92 -4.27 0.97
CA PHE A 65 -3.68 -3.56 1.25
C PHE A 65 -2.56 -4.13 0.39
N LEU A 66 -1.62 -3.27 0.02
CA LEU A 66 -0.43 -3.64 -0.72
C LEU A 66 0.73 -3.73 0.27
N ALA A 67 1.28 -4.93 0.46
CA ALA A 67 2.53 -5.13 1.18
C ALA A 67 3.71 -5.05 0.20
N GLN A 68 4.77 -4.40 0.64
CA GLN A 68 6.08 -4.35 0.00
C GLN A 68 7.10 -5.06 0.91
N ASP A 69 8.18 -5.57 0.31
CA ASP A 69 9.33 -6.11 1.05
C ASP A 69 9.73 -5.24 2.26
N GLY A 70 10.13 -5.91 3.35
CA GLY A 70 10.48 -5.24 4.60
C GLY A 70 9.28 -4.91 5.50
N GLY A 71 8.08 -5.42 5.19
CA GLY A 71 6.89 -5.28 6.04
C GLY A 71 6.20 -3.92 5.93
N VAL A 72 6.48 -3.19 4.85
CA VAL A 72 5.83 -1.91 4.56
C VAL A 72 4.46 -2.19 3.95
N GLU A 73 3.40 -1.72 4.58
CA GLU A 73 2.03 -1.85 4.04
C GLU A 73 1.54 -0.50 3.52
N HIS A 74 0.77 -0.51 2.45
CA HIS A 74 0.01 0.64 1.96
C HIS A 74 -1.47 0.27 1.94
N ASP A 75 -2.29 1.06 2.62
CA ASP A 75 -3.73 0.95 2.47
C ASP A 75 -4.17 1.50 1.10
N LEU A 76 -5.32 1.02 0.61
CA LEU A 76 -5.81 1.43 -0.69
C LEU A 76 -6.05 2.94 -0.82
N GLY A 77 -6.50 3.62 0.24
CA GLY A 77 -6.75 5.06 0.21
C GLY A 77 -5.47 5.85 -0.06
N THR A 78 -4.41 5.53 0.68
CA THR A 78 -3.05 6.07 0.43
C THR A 78 -2.61 5.88 -1.02
N LEU A 79 -2.86 4.71 -1.62
CA LEU A 79 -2.48 4.42 -3.00
C LEU A 79 -3.34 5.17 -4.03
N GLN A 80 -4.63 5.36 -3.75
CA GLN A 80 -5.54 6.13 -4.59
C GLN A 80 -5.15 7.61 -4.59
N ASP A 81 -4.83 8.18 -3.44
CA ASP A 81 -4.37 9.56 -3.32
C ASP A 81 -3.07 9.76 -4.12
N TRP A 82 -2.12 8.85 -3.97
CA TRP A 82 -0.87 8.88 -4.72
C TRP A 82 -1.08 8.75 -6.24
N ALA A 83 -1.90 7.80 -6.67
CA ALA A 83 -2.27 7.64 -8.07
C ALA A 83 -2.89 8.92 -8.63
N SER A 84 -3.82 9.54 -7.89
CA SER A 84 -4.50 10.77 -8.28
C SER A 84 -3.55 11.95 -8.43
N MET A 85 -2.59 12.10 -7.51
CA MET A 85 -1.55 13.15 -7.63
C MET A 85 -0.65 12.97 -8.84
N ASN A 86 -0.53 11.75 -9.36
CA ASN A 86 0.24 11.42 -10.56
C ASN A 86 -0.66 11.25 -11.81
N GLY A 87 -1.90 11.75 -11.77
CA GLY A 87 -2.80 11.77 -12.92
C GLY A 87 -3.51 10.45 -13.23
N SER A 88 -3.41 9.45 -12.35
CA SER A 88 -4.13 8.18 -12.47
C SER A 88 -5.33 8.12 -11.52
N ARG A 89 -6.37 7.37 -11.88
CA ARG A 89 -7.56 7.19 -11.04
C ARG A 89 -7.97 5.72 -11.03
N LEU A 90 -8.74 5.32 -10.02
CA LEU A 90 -9.39 4.00 -10.02
C LEU A 90 -10.44 3.98 -11.15
N GLU A 91 -10.23 3.12 -12.14
CA GLU A 91 -11.12 2.98 -13.30
C GLU A 91 -11.58 1.52 -13.41
N THR A 92 -12.89 1.28 -13.36
CA THR A 92 -13.48 -0.04 -13.60
C THR A 92 -12.81 -1.16 -12.76
N GLY A 93 -12.52 -0.87 -11.49
CA GLY A 93 -11.87 -1.83 -10.60
C GLY A 93 -10.36 -2.00 -10.81
N VAL A 94 -9.70 -1.14 -11.59
CA VAL A 94 -8.24 -1.16 -11.75
C VAL A 94 -7.65 0.15 -11.27
N LEU A 95 -6.73 0.07 -10.29
CA LEU A 95 -5.93 1.21 -9.83
C LEU A 95 -4.51 1.08 -10.36
N ARG A 96 -4.04 2.07 -11.12
CA ARG A 96 -2.63 2.12 -11.55
C ARG A 96 -1.86 3.06 -10.63
N VAL A 97 -0.83 2.54 -9.99
CA VAL A 97 0.00 3.24 -9.01
C VAL A 97 1.39 3.43 -9.60
N PRO A 98 1.71 4.60 -10.17
CA PRO A 98 3.02 4.87 -10.76
C PRO A 98 4.05 5.20 -9.66
N GLY A 99 5.34 5.22 -10.04
CA GLY A 99 6.41 5.66 -9.13
C GLY A 99 6.59 4.74 -7.92
N MET A 100 6.35 3.44 -8.08
CA MET A 100 6.55 2.46 -7.01
C MET A 100 8.00 1.93 -7.05
N PRO A 101 8.72 1.83 -5.92
CA PRO A 101 10.06 1.25 -5.89
C PRO A 101 10.10 -0.18 -6.44
N ALA A 102 11.17 -0.56 -7.13
CA ALA A 102 11.35 -1.95 -7.54
C ALA A 102 11.44 -2.88 -6.32
N GLY A 103 10.91 -4.11 -6.44
CA GLY A 103 10.88 -5.06 -5.32
C GLY A 103 9.70 -6.02 -5.37
N ASN A 104 9.58 -6.88 -4.35
CA ASN A 104 8.42 -7.76 -4.24
C ASN A 104 7.23 -7.00 -3.63
N TYR A 105 6.07 -7.28 -4.18
CA TYR A 105 4.79 -6.77 -3.72
C TYR A 105 3.80 -7.92 -3.54
N SER A 106 2.89 -7.74 -2.58
CA SER A 106 1.76 -8.63 -2.35
C SER A 106 0.50 -7.81 -2.10
N LEU A 107 -0.51 -7.99 -2.94
CA LEU A 107 -1.85 -7.45 -2.72
C LEU A 107 -2.65 -8.47 -1.93
N CYS A 108 -3.08 -8.11 -0.73
CA CYS A 108 -3.80 -8.98 0.21
C CYS A 108 -5.10 -8.32 0.67
N VAL A 109 -6.02 -9.11 1.24
CA VAL A 109 -7.25 -8.62 1.88
C VAL A 109 -7.27 -8.93 3.37
N ARG A 110 -7.80 -8.00 4.18
CA ARG A 110 -8.04 -8.19 5.63
C ARG A 110 -9.39 -7.61 6.03
N VAL A 111 -10.09 -8.20 7.00
CA VAL A 111 -11.34 -7.65 7.54
C VAL A 111 -11.00 -6.68 8.69
N ARG A 112 -11.51 -5.44 8.65
CA ARG A 112 -11.37 -4.48 9.76
C ARG A 112 -12.32 -4.92 10.91
N GLY A 113 -12.03 -4.54 12.16
CA GLY A 113 -12.96 -4.78 13.28
C GLY A 113 -12.74 -6.03 14.14
N LYS A 114 -11.86 -6.96 13.75
CA LYS A 114 -11.27 -7.94 14.68
C LYS A 114 -9.78 -7.65 14.80
N GLU A 115 -9.38 -6.90 15.82
CA GLU A 115 -7.97 -6.68 16.15
C GLU A 115 -7.21 -8.02 16.10
N GLY A 116 -6.26 -8.14 15.17
CA GLY A 116 -5.14 -9.06 15.28
C GLY A 116 -5.40 -10.57 15.10
N THR A 117 -6.63 -11.05 15.02
CA THR A 117 -6.89 -12.46 14.69
C THR A 117 -7.48 -12.56 13.29
N ALA A 118 -6.62 -12.83 12.30
CA ALA A 118 -7.07 -13.68 11.20
C ALA A 118 -7.84 -14.85 11.84
N ALA A 119 -9.07 -15.12 11.40
CA ALA A 119 -9.79 -16.29 11.88
C ALA A 119 -8.83 -17.49 11.76
N PRO A 120 -8.54 -18.22 12.85
CA PRO A 120 -7.54 -19.28 12.80
C PRO A 120 -7.90 -20.26 11.69
N GLY A 121 -7.04 -20.36 10.68
CA GLY A 121 -7.16 -21.32 9.57
C GLY A 121 -7.53 -20.76 8.20
N VAL A 122 -7.82 -19.46 8.02
CA VAL A 122 -8.01 -18.88 6.67
C VAL A 122 -6.80 -18.02 6.30
N PRO A 123 -5.87 -18.50 5.46
CA PRO A 123 -4.77 -17.69 4.99
C PRO A 123 -5.32 -16.50 4.18
N PRO A 124 -4.76 -15.28 4.33
CA PRO A 124 -5.17 -14.15 3.53
C PRO A 124 -4.98 -14.50 2.04
N LYS A 125 -6.02 -14.30 1.23
CA LYS A 125 -5.90 -14.42 -0.22
C LYS A 125 -5.00 -13.28 -0.68
N CYS A 126 -3.80 -13.62 -1.12
CA CYS A 126 -2.80 -12.67 -1.59
C CYS A 126 -2.39 -13.02 -3.02
N SER A 127 -2.18 -11.99 -3.85
CA SER A 127 -1.46 -12.09 -5.12
C SER A 127 -0.12 -11.41 -4.97
N ALA A 128 0.95 -12.05 -5.42
CA ALA A 128 2.31 -11.54 -5.27
C ALA A 128 3.06 -11.51 -6.59
N GLY A 129 4.07 -10.64 -6.68
CA GLY A 129 4.98 -10.58 -7.80
C GLY A 129 6.10 -9.57 -7.58
N PHE A 130 7.02 -9.50 -8.55
CA PHE A 130 8.17 -8.62 -8.51
C PHE A 130 8.01 -7.47 -9.51
N LEU A 131 8.16 -6.23 -9.03
CA LEU A 131 8.18 -5.04 -9.86
C LEU A 131 9.63 -4.76 -10.28
N THR A 132 9.91 -4.87 -11.58
CA THR A 132 11.20 -4.47 -12.14
C THR A 132 11.30 -2.95 -12.25
N PRO A 133 12.51 -2.36 -12.25
CA PRO A 133 12.69 -0.94 -12.53
C PRO A 133 12.07 -0.53 -13.86
N ALA A 134 11.33 0.59 -13.89
CA ALA A 134 10.56 1.08 -15.05
C ALA A 134 9.54 0.07 -15.64
N GLY A 135 9.29 -1.04 -14.97
CA GLY A 135 8.37 -2.08 -15.42
C GLY A 135 6.94 -1.86 -14.92
N SER A 136 6.10 -2.84 -15.20
CA SER A 136 4.76 -2.94 -14.65
C SER A 136 4.56 -4.26 -13.92
N LEU A 137 3.82 -4.22 -12.82
CA LEU A 137 3.42 -5.39 -12.05
C LEU A 137 1.90 -5.36 -11.88
N ARG A 138 1.21 -6.40 -12.35
CA ARG A 138 -0.23 -6.57 -12.12
C ARG A 138 -0.47 -7.53 -10.97
N LEU A 139 -1.26 -7.11 -9.99
CA LEU A 139 -1.68 -7.92 -8.85
C LEU A 139 -3.20 -7.99 -8.83
N ASP A 140 -3.71 -9.21 -8.75
CA ASP A 140 -5.14 -9.48 -8.85
C ASP A 140 -5.58 -10.39 -7.70
N LEU A 141 -6.50 -9.89 -6.88
CA LEU A 141 -7.06 -10.71 -5.80
C LEU A 141 -7.93 -11.85 -6.34
N GLY A 142 -8.29 -11.82 -7.62
CA GLY A 142 -9.18 -12.74 -8.31
C GLY A 142 -10.58 -12.71 -7.74
N SER A 143 -11.58 -12.95 -8.57
CA SER A 143 -12.91 -13.34 -8.10
C SER A 143 -12.72 -14.51 -7.13
N ALA A 144 -13.29 -14.42 -5.93
CA ALA A 144 -13.40 -15.59 -5.07
C ALA A 144 -14.11 -16.66 -5.91
N SER A 145 -13.38 -17.68 -6.37
CA SER A 145 -14.00 -18.85 -6.96
C SER A 145 -14.81 -19.49 -5.85
N SER A 146 -16.11 -19.19 -5.83
CA SER A 146 -17.09 -19.94 -5.05
C SER A 146 -16.85 -21.40 -5.37
N SER A 147 -16.30 -22.13 -4.40
CA SER A 147 -16.26 -23.57 -4.48
C SER A 147 -17.71 -24.00 -4.28
N GLU A 148 -18.39 -24.31 -5.40
CA GLU A 148 -19.68 -25.01 -5.42
C GLU A 148 -19.54 -26.41 -4.78
#